data_AF-A0A353RM07-F1
#
_entry.id   AF-A0A353RM07-F1
#
_cell.length_a   1.000
_cell.length_b   1.000
_cell.length_c   1.000
_cell.angle_alpha   90.00
_cell.angle_beta   90.00
_cell.angle_gamma   90.00
#
_symmetry.space_group_name_H-M   'P 1'
#
loop_
_entity.id
_entity.type
_entity.pdbx_description
1 polymer ?
#
loop_
_entity_poly.entity_id
_entity_poly.type
_entity_poly.pdbx_seq_one_letter_code
_entity_poly.pdbx_strand_id
1 'polypeptide(L)'
;MLFSIVMFAQSDYQQFSRIIGSYADRYADDEVIVLYENHYGVPRNTLVQLFGGFDFNWGNVALGLEISNFLDVPVRDLIGIYQDNLSGNGWGVIAQRYGIKPGSAEFHRMKAMMSNKSRYWRDIYVDYGRSRNPAIARRDRVFLNDKLIFLNPLSYREMKRINKEIEKRNKEIAKREKKWMKQWGSENKKIDKQNKKIRKEQEKRVKMNNR
;
A
#
# COMPACT_ATOMS: atom_id res chain seq x y z
N MET A 1 -8.51 18.67 -14.74
CA MET A 1 -9.32 17.55 -14.18
C MET A 1 -8.41 16.64 -13.34
N LEU A 2 -8.03 17.07 -12.14
CA LEU A 2 -7.04 16.39 -11.25
C LEU A 2 -7.70 15.72 -10.02
N PHE A 3 -8.99 15.95 -9.81
CA PHE A 3 -9.76 15.46 -8.66
C PHE A 3 -10.00 13.95 -8.66
N SER A 4 -10.00 13.28 -9.82
CA SER A 4 -10.27 11.85 -9.92
C SER A 4 -9.14 10.97 -9.36
N ILE A 5 -7.87 11.41 -9.45
CA ILE A 5 -6.71 10.61 -9.04
C ILE A 5 -6.63 10.48 -7.51
N VAL A 6 -6.89 11.59 -6.80
CA VAL A 6 -6.82 11.65 -5.33
C VAL A 6 -7.96 10.87 -4.70
N MET A 7 -9.18 10.96 -5.24
CA MET A 7 -10.37 10.32 -4.67
C MET A 7 -10.34 8.78 -4.70
N PHE A 8 -9.86 8.17 -5.79
CA PHE A 8 -9.87 6.69 -5.89
C PHE A 8 -8.87 6.04 -4.94
N ALA A 9 -7.66 6.59 -4.83
CA ALA A 9 -6.68 6.08 -3.88
C ALA A 9 -7.14 6.33 -2.43
N GLN A 10 -7.73 7.50 -2.16
CA GLN A 10 -8.26 7.84 -0.84
C GLN A 10 -9.31 6.85 -0.33
N SER A 11 -10.26 6.41 -1.18
CA SER A 11 -11.29 5.46 -0.79
C SER A 11 -10.71 4.11 -0.36
N ASP A 12 -9.79 3.56 -1.15
CA ASP A 12 -9.15 2.27 -0.86
C ASP A 12 -8.30 2.34 0.43
N TYR A 13 -7.55 3.43 0.61
CA TYR A 13 -6.75 3.67 1.81
C TYR A 13 -7.61 3.81 3.06
N GLN A 14 -8.69 4.59 2.99
CA GLN A 14 -9.61 4.72 4.12
C GLN A 14 -10.32 3.41 4.42
N GLN A 15 -10.67 2.61 3.40
CA GLN A 15 -11.29 1.30 3.63
C GLN A 15 -10.32 0.37 4.37
N PHE A 16 -9.05 0.29 3.93
CA PHE A 16 -8.03 -0.48 4.63
C PHE A 16 -7.90 -0.02 6.09
N SER A 17 -7.68 1.28 6.30
CA SER A 17 -7.53 1.85 7.64
C SER A 17 -8.73 1.56 8.54
N ARG A 18 -9.96 1.75 8.04
CA ARG A 18 -11.19 1.43 8.79
C ARG A 18 -11.30 -0.05 9.15
N ILE A 19 -10.95 -0.96 8.22
CA ILE A 19 -10.99 -2.40 8.49
C ILE A 19 -10.01 -2.77 9.60
N ILE A 20 -8.76 -2.33 9.49
CA ILE A 20 -7.75 -2.63 10.50
C ILE A 20 -8.09 -1.98 11.84
N GLY A 21 -8.53 -0.72 11.82
CA GLY A 21 -9.04 0.00 13.01
C GLY A 21 -10.14 -0.79 13.71
N SER A 22 -11.14 -1.27 12.97
CA SER A 22 -12.25 -2.05 13.56
C SER A 22 -11.84 -3.37 14.21
N TYR A 23 -10.68 -3.93 13.83
CA TYR A 23 -10.09 -5.08 14.52
C TYR A 23 -9.36 -4.63 15.79
N ALA A 24 -8.58 -3.56 15.69
CA ALA A 24 -7.79 -3.00 16.79
C ALA A 24 -8.67 -2.46 17.93
N ASP A 25 -9.77 -1.77 17.62
CA ASP A 25 -10.68 -1.11 18.57
C ASP A 25 -11.34 -2.09 19.57
N ARG A 26 -11.18 -3.40 19.38
CA ARG A 26 -11.67 -4.45 20.29
C ARG A 26 -10.68 -4.81 21.39
N TYR A 27 -9.49 -4.23 21.36
CA TYR A 27 -8.37 -4.54 22.23
C TYR A 27 -7.80 -3.24 22.81
N ALA A 28 -7.12 -3.35 23.95
CA ALA A 28 -6.41 -2.21 24.51
C ALA A 28 -5.21 -1.83 23.62
N ASP A 29 -4.84 -0.55 23.60
CA ASP A 29 -3.69 -0.05 22.84
C ASP A 29 -2.41 -0.85 23.13
N ASP A 30 -2.20 -1.24 24.39
CA ASP A 30 -1.05 -2.04 24.80
C ASP A 30 -1.00 -3.42 24.15
N GLU A 31 -2.15 -4.03 23.87
CA GLU A 31 -2.25 -5.31 23.18
C GLU A 31 -2.00 -5.13 21.68
N VAL A 32 -2.56 -4.08 21.08
CA VAL A 32 -2.35 -3.74 19.66
C VAL A 32 -0.87 -3.44 19.39
N ILE A 33 -0.22 -2.68 20.28
CA ILE A 33 1.21 -2.39 20.23
C ILE A 33 2.02 -3.68 20.17
N VAL A 34 1.72 -4.67 21.02
CA VAL A 34 2.47 -5.93 21.04
C VAL A 34 2.31 -6.70 19.72
N LEU A 35 1.12 -6.68 19.12
CA LEU A 35 0.90 -7.29 17.81
C LEU A 35 1.69 -6.58 16.71
N TYR A 36 1.74 -5.24 16.75
CA TYR A 36 2.44 -4.43 15.76
C TYR A 36 3.96 -4.54 15.92
N GLU A 37 4.47 -4.59 17.15
CA GLU A 37 5.87 -4.83 17.46
C GLU A 37 6.30 -6.21 16.95
N ASN A 38 5.51 -7.25 17.19
CA ASN A 38 5.79 -8.60 16.68
C ASN A 38 5.77 -8.68 15.15
N HIS A 39 4.88 -7.94 14.48
CA HIS A 39 4.78 -7.97 13.02
C HIS A 39 5.84 -7.10 12.33
N TYR A 40 5.96 -5.85 12.77
CA TYR A 40 6.75 -4.82 12.11
C TYR A 40 8.18 -4.69 12.65
N GLY A 41 8.45 -5.25 13.84
CA GLY A 41 9.73 -5.05 14.55
C GLY A 41 9.92 -3.62 15.05
N VAL A 42 8.85 -2.83 15.14
CA VAL A 42 8.90 -1.43 15.56
C VAL A 42 8.80 -1.35 17.08
N PRO A 43 9.73 -0.65 17.77
CA PRO A 43 9.68 -0.52 19.23
C PRO A 43 8.39 0.15 19.72
N ARG A 44 7.88 -0.28 20.88
CA ARG A 44 6.68 0.29 21.53
C ARG A 44 6.64 1.82 21.55
N ASN A 45 7.71 2.49 21.98
CA ASN A 45 7.75 3.96 22.07
C ASN A 45 7.60 4.63 20.69
N THR A 46 8.09 4.00 19.64
CA THR A 46 7.89 4.47 18.26
C THR A 46 6.43 4.26 17.86
N LEU A 47 5.84 3.10 18.13
CA LEU A 47 4.42 2.83 17.83
C LEU A 47 3.47 3.82 18.52
N VAL A 48 3.73 4.19 19.78
CA VAL A 48 2.95 5.20 20.51
C VAL A 48 3.03 6.57 19.82
N GLN A 49 4.21 6.97 19.36
CA GLN A 49 4.37 8.22 18.61
C GLN A 49 3.68 8.18 17.25
N LEU A 50 3.76 7.04 16.54
CA LEU A 50 3.05 6.85 15.27
C LEU A 50 1.54 6.92 15.47
N PHE A 51 1.02 6.36 16.56
CA PHE A 51 -0.40 6.41 16.90
C PHE A 51 -0.90 7.85 17.04
N GLY A 52 -0.20 8.69 17.81
CA GLY A 52 -0.51 10.12 17.88
C GLY A 52 -0.30 10.85 16.54
N GLY A 53 0.69 10.44 15.74
CA GLY A 53 0.98 11.00 14.43
C GLY A 53 -0.09 10.74 13.36
N PHE A 54 -0.88 9.68 13.56
CA PHE A 54 -1.89 9.17 12.63
C PHE A 54 -3.32 9.27 13.18
N ASP A 55 -3.61 10.35 13.89
CA ASP A 55 -4.93 10.69 14.47
C ASP A 55 -5.48 9.63 15.44
N PHE A 56 -4.61 9.03 16.25
CA PHE A 56 -5.00 8.01 17.23
C PHE A 56 -5.78 6.85 16.59
N ASN A 57 -5.33 6.42 15.42
CA ASN A 57 -5.97 5.35 14.66
C ASN A 57 -4.96 4.27 14.27
N TRP A 58 -5.10 3.07 14.84
CA TRP A 58 -4.20 1.95 14.56
C TRP A 58 -4.25 1.48 13.11
N GLY A 59 -5.40 1.64 12.44
CA GLY A 59 -5.52 1.38 11.01
C GLY A 59 -4.68 2.32 10.15
N ASN A 60 -4.61 3.60 10.51
CA ASN A 60 -3.73 4.57 9.87
C ASN A 60 -2.25 4.26 10.18
N VAL A 61 -1.92 3.82 11.41
CA VAL A 61 -0.56 3.38 11.76
C VAL A 61 -0.13 2.20 10.89
N ALA A 62 -0.95 1.15 10.80
CA ALA A 62 -0.67 0.01 9.93
C ALA A 62 -0.50 0.44 8.48
N LEU A 63 -1.41 1.28 7.96
CA LEU A 63 -1.31 1.78 6.59
C LEU A 63 -0.02 2.58 6.35
N GLY A 64 0.37 3.43 7.30
CA GLY A 64 1.61 4.20 7.24
C GLY A 64 2.84 3.30 7.20
N LEU A 65 2.88 2.24 8.02
CA LEU A 65 3.97 1.27 8.05
C LEU A 65 4.01 0.43 6.76
N GLU A 66 2.87 -0.02 6.24
CA GLU A 66 2.80 -0.75 4.97
C GLU A 66 3.22 0.12 3.77
N ILE A 67 2.75 1.37 3.71
CA ILE A 67 3.14 2.31 2.65
C ILE A 67 4.61 2.68 2.77
N SER A 68 5.12 2.90 3.98
CA SER A 68 6.54 3.14 4.25
C SER A 68 7.40 2.01 3.73
N ASN A 69 7.02 0.75 4.02
CA ASN A 69 7.71 -0.43 3.52
C ASN A 69 7.59 -0.58 1.99
N PHE A 70 6.39 -0.42 1.44
CA PHE A 70 6.12 -0.57 0.00
C PHE A 70 6.87 0.46 -0.84
N LEU A 71 6.89 1.70 -0.35
CA LEU A 71 7.58 2.79 -0.99
C LEU A 71 9.05 2.86 -0.59
N ASP A 72 9.53 2.19 0.46
CA ASP A 72 10.90 2.40 0.97
C ASP A 72 11.15 3.88 1.33
N VAL A 73 10.23 4.47 2.11
CA VAL A 73 10.32 5.87 2.58
C VAL A 73 10.09 5.95 4.08
N PRO A 74 10.76 6.84 4.82
CA PRO A 74 10.56 6.96 6.26
C PRO A 74 9.09 7.24 6.62
N VAL A 75 8.56 6.54 7.61
CA VAL A 75 7.18 6.72 8.09
C VAL A 75 6.93 8.15 8.58
N ARG A 76 7.97 8.81 9.11
CA ARG A 76 7.93 10.22 9.51
C ARG A 76 7.57 11.16 8.36
N ASP A 77 8.10 10.90 7.16
CA ASP A 77 7.78 11.73 5.98
C ASP A 77 6.31 11.57 5.60
N LEU A 78 5.73 10.39 5.84
CA LEU A 78 4.30 10.14 5.64
C LEU A 78 3.46 10.86 6.68
N ILE A 79 3.86 10.85 7.96
CA ILE A 79 3.17 11.58 9.04
C ILE A 79 3.08 13.06 8.71
N GLY A 80 4.20 13.70 8.32
CA GLY A 80 4.19 15.12 7.99
C GLY A 80 3.18 15.46 6.88
N ILE A 81 3.16 14.68 5.80
CA ILE A 81 2.19 14.88 4.70
C ILE A 81 0.76 14.63 5.18
N TYR A 82 0.57 13.59 5.99
CA TYR A 82 -0.74 13.20 6.50
C TYR A 82 -1.33 14.30 7.40
N GLN A 83 -0.54 14.82 8.34
CA GLN A 83 -0.92 15.88 9.28
C GLN A 83 -1.12 17.24 8.60
N ASP A 84 -0.38 17.54 7.53
CA ASP A 84 -0.61 18.74 6.73
C ASP A 84 -1.95 18.67 5.95
N ASN A 85 -2.59 17.51 5.90
CA ASN A 85 -3.77 17.22 5.07
C ASN A 85 -4.88 16.47 5.85
N LEU A 86 -5.09 16.87 7.11
CA LEU A 86 -6.10 16.30 8.04
C LEU A 86 -7.54 16.37 7.55
N SER A 87 -7.85 17.20 6.54
CA SER A 87 -9.18 17.33 5.92
C SER A 87 -9.63 16.10 5.11
N GLY A 88 -9.18 14.90 5.49
CA GLY A 88 -9.58 13.63 4.90
C GLY A 88 -8.89 13.29 3.58
N ASN A 89 -7.79 13.96 3.21
CA ASN A 89 -7.07 13.75 1.95
C ASN A 89 -5.62 13.28 2.11
N GLY A 90 -5.10 13.16 3.34
CA GLY A 90 -3.68 12.87 3.60
C GLY A 90 -3.13 11.66 2.83
N TRP A 91 -3.87 10.55 2.76
CA TRP A 91 -3.43 9.36 2.04
C TRP A 91 -3.44 9.54 0.52
N GLY A 92 -4.45 10.19 -0.04
CA GLY A 92 -4.52 10.53 -1.46
C GLY A 92 -3.39 11.47 -1.89
N VAL A 93 -3.03 12.44 -1.03
CA VAL A 93 -1.90 13.35 -1.25
C VAL A 93 -0.56 12.61 -1.17
N ILE A 94 -0.38 11.69 -0.22
CA ILE A 94 0.79 10.80 -0.15
C ILE A 94 0.93 10.01 -1.45
N ALA A 95 -0.13 9.35 -1.90
CA ALA A 95 -0.11 8.59 -3.14
C ALA A 95 0.26 9.45 -4.35
N GLN A 96 -0.32 10.64 -4.45
CA GLN A 96 0.03 11.58 -5.51
C GLN A 96 1.51 11.99 -5.46
N ARG A 97 2.02 12.33 -4.26
CA ARG A 97 3.41 12.78 -4.05
C ARG A 97 4.42 11.72 -4.45
N TYR A 98 4.10 10.45 -4.19
CA TYR A 98 4.96 9.30 -4.53
C TYR A 98 4.59 8.64 -5.86
N GLY A 99 3.75 9.27 -6.68
CA GLY A 99 3.47 8.83 -8.04
C GLY A 99 2.59 7.58 -8.15
N ILE A 100 1.90 7.17 -7.08
CA ILE A 100 0.90 6.09 -7.12
C ILE A 100 -0.38 6.67 -7.76
N LYS A 101 -0.51 6.48 -9.08
CA LYS A 101 -1.68 6.95 -9.84
C LYS A 101 -2.71 5.84 -9.97
N PRO A 102 -4.03 6.12 -9.83
CA PRO A 102 -5.04 5.13 -10.12
C PRO A 102 -4.88 4.49 -11.49
N GLY A 103 -4.98 3.17 -11.53
CA GLY A 103 -4.76 2.36 -12.74
C GLY A 103 -3.30 2.09 -13.10
N SER A 104 -2.31 2.66 -12.40
CA SER A 104 -0.91 2.26 -12.60
C SER A 104 -0.62 0.88 -12.01
N ALA A 105 0.44 0.24 -12.48
CA ALA A 105 0.86 -1.06 -11.95
C ALA A 105 1.19 -0.97 -10.46
N GLU A 106 1.82 0.13 -10.04
CA GLU A 106 2.12 0.49 -8.66
C GLU A 106 0.84 0.56 -7.82
N PHE A 107 -0.20 1.21 -8.33
CA PHE A 107 -1.50 1.27 -7.66
C PHE A 107 -2.14 -0.10 -7.53
N HIS A 108 -2.11 -0.93 -8.58
CA HIS A 108 -2.61 -2.31 -8.51
C HIS A 108 -1.83 -3.16 -7.50
N ARG A 109 -0.49 -3.04 -7.46
CA ARG A 109 0.34 -3.73 -6.45
C ARG A 109 0.03 -3.26 -5.03
N MET A 110 -0.18 -1.95 -4.85
CA MET A 110 -0.58 -1.38 -3.57
C MET A 110 -1.93 -1.94 -3.10
N LYS A 111 -2.94 -1.99 -3.99
CA LYS A 111 -4.24 -2.59 -3.65
C LYS A 111 -4.14 -4.08 -3.31
N ALA A 112 -3.36 -4.84 -4.07
CA ALA A 112 -3.13 -6.25 -3.79
C ALA A 112 -2.44 -6.43 -2.42
N MET A 113 -1.44 -5.61 -2.12
CA MET A 113 -0.80 -5.57 -0.81
C MET A 113 -1.81 -5.26 0.29
N MET A 114 -2.65 -4.23 0.14
CA MET A 114 -3.67 -3.87 1.14
C MET A 114 -4.65 -5.01 1.37
N SER A 115 -5.17 -5.63 0.31
CA SER A 115 -6.09 -6.78 0.43
C SER A 115 -5.45 -7.96 1.17
N ASN A 116 -4.20 -8.28 0.84
CA ASN A 116 -3.45 -9.33 1.52
C ASN A 116 -3.22 -8.98 2.99
N LYS A 117 -2.86 -7.73 3.29
CA LYS A 117 -2.61 -7.25 4.65
C LYS A 117 -3.88 -7.13 5.49
N SER A 118 -5.02 -6.78 4.91
CA SER A 118 -6.31 -6.83 5.61
C SER A 118 -6.66 -8.26 6.03
N ARG A 119 -6.45 -9.24 5.13
CA ARG A 119 -6.66 -10.66 5.45
C ARG A 119 -5.70 -11.12 6.54
N TYR A 120 -4.42 -10.77 6.41
CA TYR A 120 -3.40 -11.06 7.40
C TYR A 120 -3.80 -10.56 8.79
N TRP A 121 -4.09 -9.27 8.92
CA TRP A 121 -4.44 -8.67 10.20
C TRP A 121 -5.72 -9.23 10.79
N ARG A 122 -6.73 -9.51 9.96
CA ARG A 122 -7.93 -10.21 10.41
C ARG A 122 -7.57 -11.54 11.08
N ASP A 123 -6.75 -12.36 10.43
CA ASP A 123 -6.38 -13.68 10.95
C ASP A 123 -5.55 -13.55 12.23
N ILE A 124 -4.64 -12.58 12.31
CA ILE A 124 -3.83 -12.26 13.51
C ILE A 124 -4.74 -11.86 14.69
N TYR A 125 -5.68 -10.95 14.47
CA TYR A 125 -6.62 -10.52 15.51
C TYR A 125 -7.61 -11.62 15.91
N VAL A 126 -7.99 -12.52 15.00
CA VAL A 126 -8.80 -13.71 15.32
C VAL A 126 -8.02 -14.70 16.18
N ASP A 127 -6.79 -15.02 15.81
CA ASP A 127 -5.93 -15.94 16.56
C ASP A 127 -5.59 -15.37 17.95
N TYR A 128 -5.30 -14.07 18.01
CA TYR A 128 -5.06 -13.37 19.27
C TYR A 128 -6.33 -13.32 20.14
N GLY A 129 -7.50 -13.05 19.57
CA GLY A 129 -8.77 -13.03 20.31
C GLY A 129 -9.12 -14.38 20.95
N ARG A 130 -8.69 -15.49 20.34
CA ARG A 130 -8.90 -16.86 20.85
C ARG A 130 -7.94 -17.25 21.97
N SER A 131 -6.67 -16.82 21.88
CA SER A 131 -5.60 -17.32 22.73
C SER A 131 -5.02 -16.31 23.71
N ARG A 132 -5.21 -15.01 23.45
CA ARG A 132 -4.52 -13.87 24.08
C ARG A 132 -2.99 -14.04 24.11
N ASN A 133 -2.45 -14.83 23.18
CA ASN A 133 -1.03 -15.11 23.09
C ASN A 133 -0.45 -14.48 21.81
N PRO A 134 0.35 -13.41 21.92
CA PRO A 134 0.97 -12.76 20.78
C PRO A 134 1.93 -13.67 20.00
N ALA A 135 2.44 -14.74 20.61
CA ALA A 135 3.32 -15.69 19.96
C ALA A 135 2.59 -16.61 18.97
N ILE A 136 1.29 -16.84 19.17
CA ILE A 136 0.45 -17.65 18.28
C ILE A 136 0.01 -16.82 17.06
N ALA A 137 -0.14 -15.51 17.25
CA ALA A 137 -0.44 -14.56 16.19
C ALA A 137 0.83 -14.12 15.42
N ARG A 138 1.68 -15.08 15.01
CA ARG A 138 2.96 -14.86 14.30
C ARG A 138 2.98 -15.54 12.94
N ARG A 139 2.33 -14.94 11.94
CA ARG A 139 2.50 -15.31 10.52
C ARG A 139 3.34 -14.24 9.82
N ASP A 140 4.17 -14.61 8.83
CA ASP A 140 4.86 -13.73 7.86
C ASP A 140 5.18 -12.29 8.33
N ARG A 141 6.23 -12.14 9.16
CA ARG A 141 6.67 -10.83 9.69
C ARG A 141 7.26 -9.93 8.61
N VAL A 142 7.04 -8.63 8.74
CA VAL A 142 7.67 -7.59 7.92
C VAL A 142 8.52 -6.71 8.81
N PHE A 143 9.79 -7.08 9.01
CA PHE A 143 10.71 -6.23 9.76
C PHE A 143 11.04 -4.97 8.98
N LEU A 144 10.57 -3.83 9.48
CA LEU A 144 10.99 -2.53 8.98
C LEU A 144 12.43 -2.26 9.41
N ASN A 145 13.25 -1.78 8.48
CA ASN A 145 14.61 -1.37 8.81
C ASN A 145 14.62 -0.03 9.58
N ASP A 146 15.71 0.22 10.32
CA ASP A 146 15.86 1.41 11.17
C ASP A 146 15.68 2.75 10.44
N LYS A 147 16.00 2.80 9.14
CA LYS A 147 15.86 4.01 8.33
C LYS A 147 14.40 4.36 8.05
N LEU A 148 13.52 3.35 8.03
CA LEU A 148 12.09 3.54 7.79
C LEU A 148 11.33 3.99 9.05
N ILE A 149 11.84 3.66 10.24
CA ILE A 149 11.21 3.96 11.54
C ILE A 149 11.76 5.22 12.23
N PHE A 150 12.62 5.98 11.55
CA PHE A 150 13.30 7.15 12.13
C PHE A 150 12.33 8.31 12.42
N LEU A 151 12.18 8.67 13.71
CA LEU A 151 11.25 9.72 14.17
C LEU A 151 11.93 11.06 14.54
N ASN A 152 13.25 11.10 14.70
CA ASN A 152 13.97 12.35 15.00
C ASN A 152 13.92 13.34 13.82
N PRO A 153 14.05 14.67 14.08
CA PRO A 153 14.14 15.65 13.01
C PRO A 153 15.36 15.38 12.12
N LEU A 154 15.07 14.91 10.90
CA LEU A 154 16.04 14.82 9.82
C LEU A 154 16.65 16.21 9.62
N SER A 155 17.98 16.27 9.65
CA SER A 155 18.73 17.45 9.25
C SER A 155 18.31 17.88 7.85
N TYR A 156 18.35 19.17 7.54
CA TYR A 156 18.16 19.69 6.18
C TYR A 156 18.97 18.90 5.12
N ARG A 157 20.19 18.46 5.47
CA ARG A 157 21.04 17.66 4.58
C ARG A 157 20.46 16.28 4.29
N GLU A 158 19.87 15.64 5.30
CA GLU A 158 19.25 14.33 5.19
C GLU A 158 17.95 14.42 4.41
N MET A 159 17.11 15.42 4.71
CA MET A 159 15.87 15.67 3.97
C MET A 159 16.13 15.98 2.50
N LYS A 160 17.17 16.76 2.19
CA LYS A 160 17.60 17.02 0.80
C LYS A 160 18.07 15.76 0.08
N ARG A 161 18.74 14.83 0.77
CA ARG A 161 19.15 13.53 0.21
C ARG A 161 17.94 12.65 -0.08
N ILE A 162 17.01 12.54 0.87
CA ILE A 162 15.78 11.76 0.73
C ILE A 162 14.93 12.30 -0.42
N ASN A 163 14.71 13.62 -0.50
CA ASN A 163 13.98 14.22 -1.61
C ASN A 163 14.62 13.91 -2.97
N LYS A 164 15.95 13.92 -3.05
CA LYS A 164 16.69 13.56 -4.26
C LYS A 164 16.55 12.07 -4.60
N GLU A 165 16.54 11.20 -3.61
CA GLU A 165 16.29 9.76 -3.80
C GLU A 165 14.86 9.47 -4.25
N ILE A 166 13.87 10.13 -3.66
CA ILE A 166 12.46 10.08 -4.09
C ILE A 166 12.35 10.53 -5.54
N GLU A 167 12.98 11.65 -5.91
CA GLU A 167 12.95 12.15 -7.29
C GLU A 167 13.59 11.15 -8.28
N LYS A 168 14.72 10.54 -7.89
CA LYS A 168 15.36 9.48 -8.69
C LYS A 168 14.46 8.26 -8.82
N ARG A 169 13.86 7.79 -7.73
CA ARG A 169 12.93 6.66 -7.74
C ARG A 169 11.69 6.95 -8.58
N ASN A 170 11.11 8.13 -8.49
CA ASN A 170 9.98 8.56 -9.31
C ASN A 170 10.34 8.54 -10.82
N LYS A 171 11.56 8.97 -11.17
CA LYS A 171 12.07 8.84 -12.56
C LYS A 171 12.21 7.38 -12.99
N GLU A 172 12.71 6.51 -12.12
CA GLU A 172 12.82 5.08 -12.42
C GLU A 172 11.46 4.38 -12.55
N ILE A 173 10.51 4.69 -11.67
CA ILE A 173 9.12 4.23 -11.76
C ILE A 173 8.53 4.66 -13.10
N ALA A 174 8.63 5.93 -13.46
CA ALA A 174 8.11 6.44 -14.74
C ALA A 174 8.74 5.73 -15.96
N LYS A 175 10.04 5.40 -15.91
CA LYS A 175 10.71 4.62 -16.96
C LYS A 175 10.17 3.19 -17.03
N ARG A 176 9.99 2.53 -15.87
CA ARG A 176 9.43 1.17 -15.78
C ARG A 176 8.01 1.13 -16.32
N GLU A 177 7.15 2.06 -15.90
CA GLU A 177 5.79 2.22 -16.42
C GLU A 177 5.79 2.40 -17.93
N LYS A 178 6.65 3.27 -18.47
CA LYS A 178 6.75 3.48 -19.93
C LYS A 178 7.17 2.23 -20.69
N LYS A 179 8.10 1.43 -20.14
CA LYS A 179 8.48 0.13 -20.73
C LYS A 179 7.32 -0.86 -20.66
N TRP A 180 6.68 -0.96 -19.50
CA TRP A 180 5.57 -1.87 -19.27
C TRP A 180 4.37 -1.56 -20.16
N MET A 181 3.99 -0.28 -20.32
CA MET A 181 2.92 0.16 -21.23
C MET A 181 3.21 -0.18 -22.69
N LYS A 182 4.47 -0.08 -23.13
CA LYS A 182 4.88 -0.52 -24.48
C LYS A 182 4.73 -2.03 -24.63
N GLN A 183 5.18 -2.79 -23.64
CA GLN A 183 5.09 -4.26 -23.64
C GLN A 183 3.63 -4.70 -23.65
N TRP A 184 2.81 -4.18 -22.73
CA TRP A 184 1.39 -4.45 -22.63
C TRP A 184 0.63 -4.09 -23.91
N GLY A 185 0.92 -2.93 -24.51
CA GLY A 185 0.36 -2.56 -25.81
C GLY A 185 0.75 -3.52 -26.95
N SER A 186 1.95 -4.10 -26.90
CA SER A 186 2.39 -5.10 -27.87
C SER A 186 1.75 -6.47 -27.65
N GLU A 187 1.59 -6.89 -26.40
CA GLU A 187 0.93 -8.14 -26.01
C GLU A 187 -0.57 -8.09 -26.35
N ASN A 188 -1.25 -7.00 -26.05
CA ASN A 188 -2.65 -6.83 -26.43
C ASN A 188 -2.88 -6.87 -27.94
N LYS A 189 -1.97 -6.27 -28.74
CA LYS A 189 -2.04 -6.38 -30.21
C LYS A 189 -1.86 -7.83 -30.69
N LYS A 190 -1.04 -8.65 -30.00
CA LYS A 190 -0.89 -10.07 -30.31
C LYS A 190 -2.14 -10.86 -29.95
N ILE A 191 -2.70 -10.62 -28.75
CA ILE A 191 -3.94 -11.23 -28.28
C ILE A 191 -5.10 -10.90 -29.23
N ASP A 192 -5.27 -9.63 -29.63
CA ASP A 192 -6.31 -9.22 -30.57
C ASP A 192 -6.17 -9.92 -31.94
N LYS A 193 -4.94 -10.02 -32.47
CA LYS A 193 -4.68 -10.77 -33.71
C LYS A 193 -5.01 -12.25 -33.57
N GLN A 194 -4.67 -12.85 -32.44
CA GLN A 194 -4.92 -14.27 -32.16
C GLN A 194 -6.42 -14.55 -32.00
N ASN A 195 -7.14 -13.72 -31.25
CA ASN A 195 -8.59 -13.80 -31.09
C ASN A 195 -9.32 -13.62 -32.43
N LYS A 196 -8.87 -12.68 -33.29
CA LYS A 196 -9.40 -12.53 -34.66
C LYS A 196 -9.17 -13.77 -35.52
N LYS A 197 -8.03 -14.44 -35.40
CA LYS A 197 -7.76 -15.70 -36.12
C LYS A 197 -8.68 -16.82 -35.63
N ILE A 198 -8.78 -17.00 -34.31
CA ILE A 198 -9.67 -18.00 -33.69
C ILE A 198 -11.12 -17.78 -34.13
N ARG A 199 -11.60 -16.52 -34.11
CA ARG A 199 -12.97 -16.19 -34.54
C ARG A 199 -13.24 -16.54 -35.99
N LYS A 200 -12.31 -16.20 -36.90
CA LYS A 200 -12.42 -16.56 -38.33
C LYS A 200 -12.40 -18.08 -38.54
N GLU A 201 -11.64 -18.81 -37.75
CA GLU A 201 -11.57 -20.26 -37.84
C GLU A 201 -12.85 -20.93 -37.32
N GLN A 202 -13.41 -20.42 -36.22
CA GLN A 202 -14.72 -20.85 -35.72
C GLN A 202 -15.84 -20.54 -36.73
N GLU A 203 -15.87 -19.32 -37.30
CA GLU A 203 -16.84 -18.94 -38.35
C GLU A 203 -16.76 -19.87 -39.58
N LYS A 204 -15.55 -20.30 -39.98
CA LYS A 204 -15.35 -21.27 -41.07
C LYS A 204 -15.85 -22.67 -40.70
N ARG A 205 -15.55 -23.16 -39.49
CA ARG A 205 -16.00 -24.48 -39.02
C ARG A 205 -17.53 -24.56 -38.94
N VAL A 206 -18.18 -23.51 -38.44
CA VAL A 206 -19.65 -23.42 -38.39
C VAL A 206 -20.26 -23.44 -39.80
N LYS A 207 -19.66 -22.75 -40.78
CA LYS A 207 -20.12 -22.78 -42.18
C LYS A 207 -19.92 -24.13 -42.87
N MET A 208 -18.91 -24.90 -42.48
CA MET A 208 -18.67 -26.25 -43.02
C MET A 208 -19.59 -27.31 -42.41
N ASN A 209 -19.97 -27.18 -41.13
CA ASN A 209 -20.92 -28.09 -40.47
C ASN A 209 -22.39 -27.85 -40.85
N ASN A 210 -22.71 -26.69 -41.42
CA ASN A 210 -24.07 -26.32 -41.88
C ASN A 210 -24.27 -26.54 -43.40
N ARG A 211 -23.38 -27.28 -44.06
CA ARG A 211 -23.49 -27.76 -45.44
C ARG A 211 -23.58 -29.28 -45.44
#